data_AF-A0A6C0LF62-F1
#
_entry.id   AF-A0A6C0LF62-F1
#
_cell.length_a   1.000
_cell.length_b   1.000
_cell.length_c   1.000
_cell.angle_alpha   90.00
_cell.angle_beta   90.00
_cell.angle_gamma   90.00
#
_symmetry.space_group_name_H-M   'P 1'
#
loop_
_entity.id
_entity.type
_entity.pdbx_description
1 polymer ?
#
loop_
_entity_poly.entity_id
_entity_poly.type
_entity_poly.pdbx_seq_one_letter_code
_entity_poly.pdbx_strand_id
1 'polypeptide(L)'
;MNISMKFLPLLLTAVSHGQPVIKNINIPACRNCKYYKFGYLDTSGYISKCGKFGEKNINTGDISFDFANDCRRDEEKCGKQGKYFEKDPNLNFRLLKYTIVNNIPSLLVGFSFFGLIVGTFYK
;
A
#
# COMPACT_ATOMS: atom_id res chain seq x y z
N MET A 1 -62.58 7.07 -6.55
CA MET A 1 -61.61 6.71 -5.50
C MET A 1 -60.39 7.62 -5.65
N ASN A 2 -60.25 8.62 -4.79
CA ASN A 2 -59.10 9.53 -4.78
C ASN A 2 -58.06 8.98 -3.79
N ILE A 3 -56.93 8.49 -4.30
CA ILE A 3 -55.81 8.06 -3.46
C ILE A 3 -54.90 9.29 -3.27
N SER A 4 -55.02 9.88 -2.07
CA SER A 4 -54.22 11.01 -1.62
C SER A 4 -52.74 10.60 -1.50
N MET A 5 -51.89 11.18 -2.34
CA MET A 5 -50.43 11.08 -2.26
C MET A 5 -49.91 11.84 -1.02
N LYS A 6 -49.84 11.17 0.14
CA LYS A 6 -49.20 11.68 1.36
C LYS A 6 -47.79 11.10 1.55
N PHE A 7 -46.89 11.31 0.60
CA PHE A 7 -45.49 10.89 0.72
C PHE A 7 -44.47 12.04 0.58
N LEU A 8 -44.86 13.28 0.92
CA LEU A 8 -44.08 14.48 0.57
C LEU A 8 -43.24 15.16 1.67
N PRO A 9 -42.94 14.58 2.85
CA PRO A 9 -41.79 15.08 3.59
C PRO A 9 -40.93 13.95 4.13
N LEU A 10 -40.37 13.12 3.24
CA LEU A 10 -39.32 12.16 3.62
C LEU A 10 -38.08 12.24 2.72
N LEU A 11 -38.03 13.24 1.83
CA LEU A 11 -37.00 13.39 0.80
C LEU A 11 -36.03 14.57 1.02
N LEU A 12 -36.12 15.29 2.14
CA LEU A 12 -35.33 16.51 2.38
C LEU A 12 -34.20 16.38 3.39
N THR A 13 -33.93 15.20 3.96
CA THR A 13 -32.71 14.97 4.75
C THR A 13 -31.62 14.29 3.90
N ALA A 14 -31.35 14.82 2.72
CA ALA A 14 -30.08 14.58 2.06
C ALA A 14 -29.00 15.31 2.86
N VAL A 15 -28.49 14.66 3.91
CA VAL A 15 -27.35 15.14 4.68
C VAL A 15 -26.19 15.30 3.69
N SER A 16 -25.89 16.54 3.30
CA SER A 16 -24.71 16.85 2.51
C SER A 16 -23.50 16.59 3.40
N HIS A 17 -22.99 15.37 3.37
CA HIS A 17 -21.70 15.07 3.94
C HIS A 17 -20.68 15.85 3.12
N GLY A 18 -20.09 16.88 3.72
CA GLY A 18 -19.01 17.62 3.09
C GLY A 18 -17.93 16.65 2.62
N GLN A 19 -17.44 16.84 1.39
CA GLN A 19 -16.39 15.98 0.84
C GLN A 19 -15.17 15.99 1.77
N PRO A 20 -14.57 14.82 2.06
CA PRO A 20 -13.41 14.77 2.94
C PRO A 20 -12.24 15.55 2.34
N VAL A 21 -11.68 16.49 3.11
CA VAL A 21 -10.51 17.25 2.69
C VAL A 21 -9.26 16.42 2.99
N ILE A 22 -8.68 15.84 1.95
CA ILE A 22 -7.44 15.05 2.05
C ILE A 22 -6.23 15.99 2.09
N LYS A 23 -5.56 16.05 3.24
CA LYS A 23 -4.30 16.80 3.37
C LYS A 23 -3.21 16.16 2.49
N ASN A 24 -2.33 16.99 1.94
CA ASN A 24 -1.14 16.56 1.19
C ASN A 24 -1.43 15.77 -0.10
N ILE A 25 -2.61 15.90 -0.69
CA ILE A 25 -2.97 15.19 -1.93
C ILE A 25 -2.00 15.46 -3.09
N ASN A 26 -1.37 16.64 -3.10
CA ASN A 26 -0.40 17.05 -4.11
C ASN A 26 1.03 16.55 -3.85
N ILE A 27 1.27 15.90 -2.70
CA ILE A 27 2.59 15.41 -2.30
C ILE A 27 2.72 13.94 -2.75
N PRO A 28 3.79 13.57 -3.47
CA PRO A 28 3.94 12.20 -3.95
C PRO A 28 4.15 11.21 -2.80
N ALA A 29 3.42 10.10 -2.86
CA ALA A 29 3.55 9.01 -1.88
C ALA A 29 4.93 8.33 -1.99
N CYS A 30 5.59 8.10 -0.86
CA CYS A 30 6.93 7.49 -0.82
C CYS A 30 6.96 6.11 -1.51
N ARG A 31 5.90 5.31 -1.37
CA ARG A 31 5.76 3.98 -2.01
C ARG A 31 5.88 4.00 -3.55
N ASN A 32 5.61 5.15 -4.17
CA ASN A 32 5.70 5.34 -5.62
C ASN A 32 7.11 5.71 -6.09
N CYS A 33 8.04 5.94 -5.15
CA CYS A 33 9.42 6.32 -5.42
C CYS A 33 10.23 5.10 -5.85
N LYS A 34 11.14 5.25 -6.82
CA LYS A 34 12.06 4.20 -7.26
C LYS A 34 12.96 3.70 -6.14
N TYR A 35 13.28 4.55 -5.17
CA TYR A 35 14.10 4.19 -4.01
C TYR A 35 13.33 3.44 -2.91
N TYR A 36 12.00 3.38 -2.97
CA TYR A 36 11.23 2.70 -1.92
C TYR A 36 11.43 1.18 -1.96
N LYS A 37 11.80 0.60 -0.83
CA LYS A 37 11.97 -0.84 -0.64
C LYS A 37 10.87 -1.36 0.27
N PHE A 38 10.01 -2.22 -0.28
CA PHE A 38 8.95 -2.86 0.48
C PHE A 38 9.54 -3.72 1.60
N GLY A 39 9.08 -3.51 2.83
CA GLY A 39 9.37 -4.41 3.94
C GLY A 39 8.62 -5.74 3.77
N TYR A 40 9.23 -6.84 4.22
CA TYR A 40 8.54 -8.12 4.29
C TYR A 40 7.38 -8.00 5.28
N LEU A 41 6.14 -8.24 4.83
CA LEU A 41 4.88 -8.06 5.58
C LEU A 41 4.47 -6.61 5.89
N ASP A 42 5.05 -5.61 5.21
CA ASP A 42 4.67 -4.23 5.46
C ASP A 42 3.38 -3.84 4.74
N THR A 43 2.26 -3.94 5.44
CA THR A 43 0.97 -3.44 4.96
C THR A 43 0.78 -1.95 5.24
N SER A 44 1.54 -1.38 6.17
CA SER A 44 1.39 0.00 6.66
C SER A 44 2.39 1.00 6.07
N GLY A 45 3.50 0.52 5.51
CA GLY A 45 4.62 1.32 5.03
C GLY A 45 5.64 1.70 6.12
N TYR A 46 5.46 1.26 7.37
CA TYR A 46 6.31 1.66 8.50
C TYR A 46 7.67 0.96 8.55
N ILE A 47 7.72 -0.32 8.17
CA ILE A 47 8.97 -1.10 8.20
C ILE A 47 9.71 -1.08 6.85
N SER A 48 9.13 -0.44 5.84
CA SER A 48 9.73 -0.22 4.53
C SER A 48 10.93 0.71 4.60
N LYS A 49 11.91 0.45 3.74
CA LYS A 49 13.19 1.15 3.74
C LYS A 49 13.31 2.13 2.57
N CYS A 50 14.14 3.15 2.74
CA CYS A 50 14.55 4.05 1.66
C CYS A 50 15.89 3.57 1.10
N GLY A 51 15.93 3.16 -0.16
CA GLY A 51 17.14 2.76 -0.86
C GLY A 51 18.10 3.90 -1.20
N LYS A 52 17.75 5.15 -0.90
CA LYS A 52 18.60 6.34 -1.13
C LYS A 52 19.50 6.64 0.06
N PHE A 53 19.05 6.34 1.28
CA PHE A 53 19.72 6.69 2.53
C PHE A 53 19.99 5.45 3.36
N GLY A 54 21.16 5.44 3.99
CA GLY A 54 21.61 4.35 4.81
C GLY A 54 23.09 4.50 5.12
N GLU A 55 23.61 3.52 5.83
CA GLU A 55 24.99 3.48 6.30
C GLU A 55 25.62 2.16 5.89
N LYS A 56 26.87 2.22 5.40
CA LYS A 56 27.68 1.05 5.11
C LYS A 56 28.60 0.77 6.29
N ASN A 57 28.57 -0.44 6.82
CA ASN A 57 29.55 -0.90 7.77
C ASN A 57 30.93 -1.01 7.09
N ILE A 58 31.93 -0.31 7.63
CA ILE A 58 33.27 -0.23 7.03
C ILE A 58 34.06 -1.54 7.12
N ASN A 59 33.74 -2.42 8.08
CA ASN A 59 34.46 -3.67 8.31
C ASN A 59 33.83 -4.84 7.52
N THR A 60 32.50 -4.93 7.52
CA THR A 60 31.78 -6.05 6.85
C THR A 60 31.34 -5.71 5.43
N GLY A 61 31.18 -4.42 5.13
CA GLY A 61 30.64 -3.95 3.87
C GLY A 61 29.11 -3.93 3.79
N ASP A 62 28.41 -4.37 4.83
CA ASP A 62 26.95 -4.43 4.87
C ASP A 62 26.30 -3.05 4.83
N ILE A 63 25.20 -2.91 4.11
CA ILE A 63 24.45 -1.65 4.01
C ILE A 63 23.14 -1.75 4.78
N SER A 64 22.99 -0.93 5.82
CA SER A 64 21.75 -0.75 6.55
C SER A 64 21.01 0.46 6.00
N PHE A 65 19.81 0.23 5.45
CA PHE A 65 18.98 1.30 4.90
C PHE A 65 18.08 1.91 5.98
N ASP A 66 17.89 3.22 5.88
CA ASP A 66 16.99 3.97 6.75
C ASP A 66 15.52 3.63 6.46
N PHE A 67 14.65 3.81 7.45
CA PHE A 67 13.22 3.68 7.22
C PHE A 67 12.71 4.80 6.30
N ALA A 68 11.82 4.44 5.39
CA ALA A 68 11.25 5.37 4.43
C ALA A 68 10.44 6.48 5.11
N ASN A 69 9.72 6.14 6.19
CA ASN A 69 8.96 7.10 6.98
C ASN A 69 9.86 8.12 7.68
N ASP A 70 10.96 7.66 8.28
CA ASP A 70 11.91 8.53 8.97
C ASP A 70 12.58 9.49 7.98
N CYS A 71 12.99 9.00 6.81
CA CYS A 71 13.50 9.83 5.74
C CYS A 71 12.50 10.91 5.29
N ARG A 72 11.18 10.64 5.38
CA ARG A 72 10.12 11.59 4.99
C ARG A 72 9.83 12.63 6.08
N ARG A 73 10.15 12.32 7.33
CA ARG A 73 10.01 13.23 8.48
C ARG A 73 11.22 14.13 8.68
N ASP A 74 12.36 13.74 8.12
CA ASP A 74 13.63 14.45 8.16
C ASP A 74 13.82 15.33 6.92
N GLU A 75 13.89 16.65 7.11
CA GLU A 75 14.06 17.63 6.03
C GLU A 75 15.48 17.66 5.45
N GLU A 76 16.48 17.08 6.13
CA GLU A 76 17.83 16.88 5.58
C GLU A 76 17.85 15.70 4.59
N LYS A 77 16.90 14.77 4.72
CA LYS A 77 16.71 13.60 3.84
C LYS A 77 15.62 13.86 2.80
N CYS A 78 14.60 13.00 2.70
CA CYS A 78 13.53 13.17 1.72
C CYS A 78 12.63 14.37 2.05
N GLY A 79 12.45 14.70 3.34
CA GLY A 79 11.55 15.75 3.80
C GLY A 79 10.09 15.52 3.44
N LYS A 80 9.19 16.36 3.95
CA LYS A 80 7.75 16.21 3.69
C LYS A 80 7.40 16.38 2.22
N GLN A 81 8.14 17.21 1.50
CA GLN A 81 7.92 17.47 0.07
C GLN A 81 8.50 16.38 -0.84
N GLY A 82 9.44 15.58 -0.35
CA GLY A 82 10.05 14.54 -1.17
C GLY A 82 11.10 15.09 -2.09
N LYS A 83 12.05 15.81 -1.52
CA LYS A 83 13.21 16.42 -2.18
C LYS A 83 13.90 15.49 -3.17
N TYR A 84 13.98 14.19 -2.86
CA TYR A 84 14.61 13.17 -3.69
C TYR A 84 13.62 12.16 -4.29
N PHE A 85 12.35 12.55 -4.44
CA PHE A 85 11.34 11.70 -5.07
C PHE A 85 11.62 11.52 -6.56
N GLU A 86 11.69 10.27 -6.99
CA GLU A 86 11.76 9.92 -8.40
C GLU A 86 10.77 8.79 -8.67
N LYS A 87 9.84 9.01 -9.60
CA LYS A 87 8.79 8.04 -9.92
C LYS A 87 9.41 6.76 -10.45
N ASP A 88 8.99 5.61 -9.93
CA ASP A 88 9.39 4.32 -10.49
C ASP A 88 8.64 4.08 -11.83
N PRO A 89 9.35 3.95 -12.97
CA PRO A 89 8.70 3.62 -14.24
C PRO A 89 8.03 2.24 -14.23
N ASN A 90 8.51 1.32 -13.39
CA ASN A 90 8.03 -0.05 -13.26
C ASN A 90 7.17 -0.26 -12.00
N LEU A 91 6.58 0.82 -11.46
CA LEU A 91 5.81 0.78 -10.21
C LEU A 91 4.75 -0.33 -10.20
N ASN A 92 3.98 -0.46 -11.28
CA ASN A 92 2.92 -1.46 -11.39
C ASN A 92 3.46 -2.89 -11.31
N PHE A 93 4.55 -3.17 -12.03
CA PHE A 93 5.18 -4.50 -12.01
C PHE A 93 5.76 -4.81 -10.63
N ARG A 94 6.35 -3.81 -9.98
CA ARG A 94 6.92 -3.95 -8.63
C ARG A 94 5.85 -4.23 -7.58
N LEU A 95 4.72 -3.52 -7.65
CA LEU A 95 3.55 -3.76 -6.80
C LEU A 95 2.95 -5.15 -7.05
N LEU A 96 2.79 -5.55 -8.31
CA LEU A 96 2.29 -6.87 -8.68
C LEU A 96 3.20 -7.97 -8.13
N LYS A 97 4.52 -7.85 -8.32
CA LYS A 97 5.50 -8.82 -7.80
C LYS A 97 5.41 -8.95 -6.28
N TYR A 98 5.34 -7.83 -5.56
CA TYR A 98 5.21 -7.82 -4.10
C TYR A 98 3.92 -8.51 -3.65
N THR A 99 2.79 -8.19 -4.28
CA THR A 99 1.49 -8.81 -3.97
C THR A 99 1.50 -10.31 -4.25
N ILE A 100 2.02 -10.74 -5.40
CA ILE A 100 2.10 -12.17 -5.74
C ILE A 100 2.97 -12.90 -4.71
N VAL A 101 4.21 -12.47 -4.51
CA VAL A 101 5.17 -13.16 -3.63
C VAL A 101 4.63 -13.32 -2.21
N ASN A 102 3.98 -12.29 -1.67
CA ASN A 102 3.42 -12.37 -0.32
C ASN A 102 2.16 -13.27 -0.21
N ASN A 103 1.47 -13.54 -1.32
CA ASN A 103 0.26 -14.38 -1.37
C ASN A 103 0.52 -15.77 -1.97
N ILE A 104 1.72 -16.05 -2.51
CA ILE A 104 2.09 -17.41 -2.98
C ILE A 104 1.89 -18.48 -1.89
N PRO A 105 2.25 -18.24 -0.61
CA PRO A 105 2.05 -19.25 0.43
C PRO A 105 0.58 -19.66 0.58
N SER A 106 -0.37 -18.73 0.48
CA SER A 106 -1.80 -19.04 0.60
C SER A 106 -2.37 -19.74 -0.64
N LEU A 107 -1.87 -19.41 -1.83
CA LEU A 107 -2.24 -20.10 -3.07
C LEU A 107 -1.80 -21.56 -3.06
N LEU A 108 -0.56 -21.85 -2.64
CA LEU A 108 -0.04 -23.22 -2.58
C LEU A 108 -0.81 -24.09 -1.56
N VAL A 109 -1.23 -23.51 -0.43
CA VAL A 109 -2.09 -24.19 0.56
C VAL A 109 -3.48 -24.47 -0.01
N GLY A 110 -4.06 -23.53 -0.76
CA GLY A 110 -5.35 -23.73 -1.43
C GLY A 110 -5.32 -24.86 -2.47
N PHE A 111 -4.28 -24.93 -3.30
CA PHE A 111 -4.13 -25.98 -4.31
C PHE A 111 -3.94 -27.38 -3.70
N SER A 112 -3.21 -27.48 -2.59
CA SER A 112 -3.02 -28.74 -1.87
C SER A 112 -4.31 -29.22 -1.20
N PHE A 113 -5.11 -28.31 -0.63
CA PHE A 113 -6.45 -28.64 -0.12
C PHE A 113 -7.43 -29.07 -1.23
N PHE A 114 -7.40 -28.38 -2.37
CA PHE A 114 -8.26 -28.73 -3.51
C PHE A 114 -7.91 -30.13 -4.06
N GLY A 115 -6.61 -30.45 -4.18
CA GLY A 115 -6.16 -31.78 -4.60
C GLY A 115 -6.62 -32.90 -3.66
N LEU A 116 -6.62 -32.66 -2.34
CA LEU A 116 -7.16 -33.60 -1.36
C LEU A 116 -8.67 -33.81 -1.51
N ILE A 117 -9.43 -32.72 -1.67
CA ILE A 117 -10.90 -32.79 -1.84
C ILE A 117 -11.25 -33.55 -3.13
N VAL A 118 -10.65 -33.17 -4.26
CA VAL A 118 -10.87 -33.87 -5.53
C VAL A 118 -10.46 -35.35 -5.39
N GLY A 119 -9.31 -35.64 -4.79
CA GLY A 119 -8.86 -37.01 -4.54
C GLY A 119 -9.85 -37.86 -3.72
N THR A 120 -10.62 -37.25 -2.81
CA THR A 120 -11.68 -37.96 -2.05
C THR A 120 -12.95 -38.22 -2.85
N PHE A 121 -13.25 -37.43 -3.89
CA PHE A 121 -14.43 -37.64 -4.76
C PHE A 121 -14.18 -38.64 -5.89
N TYR A 122 -12.92 -38.91 -6.23
CA TYR A 122 -12.53 -39.87 -7.27
C TYR A 122 -12.11 -41.25 -6.69
N LYS A 123 -12.45 -41.52 -5.43
CA LYS A 123 -12.28 -42.81 -4.77
C LYS A 123 -13.64 -43.43 -4.48
#